data_AF-A0A450VP88-F1
#
_entry.id   AF-A0A450VP88-F1
#
_cell.length_a   1.000
_cell.length_b   1.000
_cell.length_c   1.000
_cell.angle_alpha   90.00
_cell.angle_beta   90.00
_cell.angle_gamma   90.00
#
_symmetry.space_group_name_H-M   'P 1'
#
loop_
_entity.id
_entity.type
_entity.pdbx_description
1 polymer ?
#
loop_
_entity_poly.entity_id
_entity_poly.type
_entity_poly.pdbx_seq_one_letter_code
_entity_poly.pdbx_strand_id
1 'polypeptide(L)' 'MPRFMLKDETWSKLGSIMLRDRIYDKENLRLVTEGILYRMRTGCPWRDLPE' A
#
# COMPACT_ATOMS: atom_id res chain seq x y z
N MET A 1 13.15 -8.23 1.32
CA MET A 1 11.94 -8.06 0.49
C MET A 1 11.73 -6.57 0.25
N PRO A 2 11.48 -6.10 -0.99
CA PRO A 2 11.23 -4.68 -1.25
C PRO A 2 9.90 -4.22 -0.63
N ARG A 3 9.86 -2.98 -0.13
CA ARG A 3 8.64 -2.36 0.42
C ARG A 3 7.59 -2.14 -0.66
N PHE A 4 7.99 -1.51 -1.75
CA PHE A 4 7.14 -1.18 -2.88
C PHE A 4 7.17 -2.33 -3.89
N MET A 5 6.02 -2.96 -4.11
CA MET A 5 5.88 -4.06 -5.07
C MET A 5 4.79 -3.82 -6.10
N LEU A 6 3.83 -2.93 -5.82
CA LEU A 6 2.79 -2.60 -6.78
C LEU A 6 3.37 -1.72 -7.87
N LYS A 7 3.37 -2.25 -9.09
CA LYS A 7 3.58 -1.47 -10.31
C LYS A 7 2.46 -0.45 -10.47
N ASP A 8 2.73 0.63 -11.19
CA ASP A 8 1.77 1.72 -11.39
C ASP A 8 0.46 1.25 -12.03
N GLU A 9 0.52 0.29 -12.95
CA GLU A 9 -0.67 -0.32 -13.57
C GLU A 9 -1.56 -1.05 -12.55
N THR A 10 -0.95 -1.81 -11.65
CA THR A 10 -1.68 -2.54 -10.59
C THR A 10 -2.21 -1.57 -9.54
N TRP A 11 -1.41 -0.56 -9.18
CA TRP A 11 -1.82 0.51 -8.27
C TRP A 11 -3.03 1.27 -8.83
N SER A 12 -3.04 1.62 -10.11
CA SER A 12 -4.16 2.33 -10.74
C SER A 12 -5.47 1.55 -10.61
N LYS A 13 -5.44 0.23 -10.85
CA LYS A 13 -6.61 -0.65 -10.67
C LYS A 13 -7.04 -0.72 -9.21
N LEU A 14 -6.12 -1.01 -8.30
CA LEU A 14 -6.42 -1.12 -6.86
C LEU A 14 -6.95 0.19 -6.29
N GLY A 15 -6.27 1.31 -6.58
CA GLY A 15 -6.66 2.65 -6.17
C GLY A 15 -8.09 2.96 -6.61
N SER A 16 -8.45 2.70 -7.87
CA SER A 16 -9.82 2.92 -8.34
C SER A 16 -10.88 2.12 -7.57
N ILE A 17 -10.57 0.89 -7.16
CA ILE A 17 -11.46 0.06 -6.34
C ILE A 17 -11.59 0.65 -4.93
N MET A 18 -10.47 1.06 -4.33
CA MET A 18 -10.45 1.67 -2.99
C MET A 18 -11.29 2.96 -2.96
N LEU A 19 -11.16 3.82 -3.96
CA LEU A 19 -11.97 5.05 -4.07
C LEU A 19 -13.46 4.74 -4.25
N ARG A 20 -13.80 3.70 -5.02
CA ARG A 20 -15.18 3.24 -5.18
C ARG A 20 -15.77 2.72 -3.86
N ASP A 21 -14.96 2.09 -3.02
CA ASP A 21 -15.31 1.64 -1.67
C ASP A 21 -15.26 2.77 -0.62
N ARG A 22 -15.22 4.03 -1.07
CA ARG A 22 -15.22 5.25 -0.23
C ARG A 22 -13.99 5.40 0.66
N ILE A 23 -12.88 4.77 0.29
CA ILE A 23 -11.58 5.11 0.87
C ILE A 23 -11.16 6.44 0.23
N TYR A 24 -10.85 7.42 1.07
CA TYR A 24 -10.45 8.76 0.61
C TYR A 24 -9.05 8.74 -0.01
N ASP A 25 -8.90 9.47 -1.13
CA ASP A 25 -7.62 9.65 -1.81
C ASP A 25 -6.72 10.62 -1.04
N LYS A 26 -5.87 10.09 -0.17
CA LYS A 26 -4.78 10.85 0.46
C LYS A 26 -3.52 10.68 -0.37
N GLU A 27 -2.67 11.70 -0.38
CA GLU A 27 -1.34 11.63 -1.00
C GLU A 27 -0.53 10.40 -0.53
N ASN A 28 -0.71 9.98 0.72
CA ASN A 28 -0.03 8.84 1.33
C ASN A 28 -0.78 7.49 1.19
N LEU A 29 -1.89 7.42 0.45
CA LEU A 29 -2.70 6.20 0.35
C LEU A 29 -1.88 5.01 -0.17
N ARG A 30 -1.05 5.23 -1.20
CA ARG A 30 -0.14 4.21 -1.74
C ARG A 30 0.89 3.74 -0.72
N LEU A 31 1.53 4.70 -0.05
CA LEU A 31 2.54 4.44 0.98
C LEU A 31 2.00 3.59 2.14
N VAL A 32 0.78 3.90 2.61
CA VAL A 32 0.12 3.14 3.68
C VAL A 32 -0.25 1.75 3.19
N THR A 33 -0.83 1.63 1.99
CA THR A 33 -1.26 0.34 1.43
C THR A 33 -0.08 -0.61 1.22
N GLU A 34 1.02 -0.13 0.63
CA GLU A 34 2.25 -0.90 0.48
C GLU A 34 2.86 -1.27 1.85
N GLY A 35 2.76 -0.38 2.85
CA GLY A 35 3.12 -0.69 4.23
C GLY A 35 2.30 -1.84 4.83
N ILE A 36 0.97 -1.85 4.63
CA ILE A 36 0.10 -2.96 5.06
C ILE A 36 0.50 -4.25 4.37
N LEU A 37 0.65 -4.24 3.04
CA LEU A 37 1.04 -5.42 2.26
C LEU A 37 2.40 -5.96 2.69
N TYR A 38 3.35 -5.08 2.98
CA TYR A 38 4.65 -5.47 3.51
C TYR A 38 4.51 -6.20 4.84
N ARG A 39 3.78 -5.61 5.81
CA ARG A 39 3.54 -6.22 7.11
C ARG A 39 2.84 -7.57 7.02
N MET A 40 1.86 -7.72 6.14
CA MET A 40 1.17 -9.01 5.93
C MET A 40 2.11 -10.11 5.45
N ARG A 41 3.15 -9.75 4.70
CA ARG A 41 4.07 -10.68 4.05
C ARG A 41 5.29 -11.01 4.93
N THR A 42 5.78 -10.05 5.72
CA THR A 42 6.98 -10.20 6.56
C THR A 42 6.66 -10.39 8.03
N GLY A 43 5.45 -10.05 8.48
CA GLY A 43 5.07 -10.03 9.89
C GLY A 43 5.71 -8.89 10.70
N CYS A 44 6.41 -7.94 10.07
CA CYS A 44 7.16 -6.93 10.79
C CYS A 44 6.24 -5.93 11.55
N PRO A 45 6.72 -5.35 12.66
CA PRO A 45 6.07 -4.20 13.29
C PRO A 45 6.04 -2.98 12.36
N TRP A 46 5.11 -2.05 12.60
CA TRP A 46 5.03 -0.78 11.87
C TRP A 46 6.30 0.06 11.99
N ARG A 47 6.96 0.00 13.14
CA ARG A 47 8.20 0.77 13.43
C ARG A 47 9.38 0.33 12.57
N ASP A 48 9.36 -0.91 12.11
CA ASP A 48 10.46 -1.53 11.37
C ASP A 48 10.20 -1.55 9.87
N LEU A 49 9.23 -0.76 9.39
CA LEU A 49 9.02 -0.59 7.96
C LEU A 49 10.26 0.08 7.34
N PRO A 50 10.89 -0.55 6.33
CA PRO A 50 11.98 0.09 5.61
C PRO A 50 11.45 1.32 4.86
N GLU A 51 12.26 2.36 4.67
CA GLU A 51 11.84 3.54 3.90
C GLU A 51 11.57 3.23 2.42
#